data_AF-A0AAX4LIZ2-F1
#
_entry.id   AF-A0AAX4LIZ2-F1
#
_cell.length_a   1.000
_cell.length_b   1.000
_cell.length_c   1.000
_cell.angle_alpha   90.00
_cell.angle_beta   90.00
_cell.angle_gamma   90.00
#
_symmetry.space_group_name_H-M   'P 1'
#
loop_
_entity.id
_entity.type
_entity.pdbx_description
1 polymer ?
#
loop_
_entity_poly.entity_id
_entity_poly.type
_entity_poly.pdbx_seq_one_letter_code
_entity_poly.pdbx_strand_id
1 'polypeptide(L)'
;MKRSEVYDEIRDWIQSHGYDEGYILQARFWNERSNSNNDRYIVIQQNGGAAGEEAITRDYFRILVISARNDTNISEVEDLADAIRQSMLTEYKTDKITHMKPVGAIPAMQTREGRFIFTVAFQTIISR
;
A
#
# COMPACT_ATOMS: atom_id res chain seq x y z
N MET A 1 -0.86 16.79 -13.23
CA MET A 1 -0.41 16.20 -11.96
C MET A 1 0.87 15.41 -12.21
N LYS A 2 1.92 15.64 -11.41
CA LYS A 2 3.18 14.90 -11.40
C LYS A 2 2.97 13.55 -10.70
N ARG A 3 3.75 12.54 -11.07
CA ARG A 3 3.74 11.23 -10.42
C ARG A 3 3.95 11.32 -8.90
N SER A 4 4.74 12.30 -8.44
CA SER A 4 4.95 12.55 -7.00
C SER A 4 3.67 12.87 -6.26
N GLU A 5 2.80 13.69 -6.85
CA GLU A 5 1.53 14.11 -6.23
C GLU A 5 0.61 12.89 -6.05
N VAL A 6 0.61 11.92 -6.97
CA VAL A 6 -0.16 10.67 -6.80
C VAL A 6 0.27 9.90 -5.54
N TYR A 7 1.58 9.80 -5.29
CA TYR A 7 2.09 9.14 -4.09
C TYR A 7 1.74 9.91 -2.82
N ASP A 8 1.71 11.23 -2.90
CA ASP A 8 1.37 12.09 -1.78
C ASP A 8 -0.12 11.96 -1.43
N GLU A 9 -1.01 11.94 -2.42
CA GLU A 9 -2.45 11.71 -2.18
C GLU A 9 -2.76 10.32 -1.59
N ILE A 10 -2.09 9.27 -2.07
CA ILE A 10 -2.25 7.93 -1.49
C ILE A 10 -1.69 7.90 -0.06
N ARG A 11 -0.58 8.61 0.20
CA ARG A 11 -0.02 8.75 1.54
C ARG A 11 -1.02 9.42 2.46
N ASP A 12 -1.55 10.58 2.05
CA ASP A 12 -2.49 11.36 2.84
C ASP A 12 -3.77 10.56 3.13
N TRP A 13 -4.24 9.75 2.17
CA TRP A 13 -5.35 8.83 2.37
C TRP A 13 -5.04 7.73 3.41
N ILE A 14 -3.84 7.14 3.38
CA ILE A 14 -3.42 6.16 4.41
C ILE A 14 -3.39 6.81 5.79
N GLN A 15 -2.84 8.03 5.88
CA GLN A 15 -2.69 8.76 7.14
C GLN A 15 -4.02 9.26 7.69
N SER A 16 -4.95 9.68 6.84
CA SER A 16 -6.28 10.12 7.28
C SER A 16 -7.11 9.00 7.92
N HIS A 17 -6.80 7.74 7.60
CA HIS A 17 -7.40 6.55 8.21
C HIS A 17 -6.59 6.01 9.40
N GLY A 18 -5.44 6.61 9.72
CA GLY A 18 -4.57 6.17 10.80
C GLY A 18 -3.85 4.84 10.54
N TYR A 19 -3.79 4.37 9.29
CA TYR A 19 -3.17 3.07 8.98
C TYR A 19 -1.66 3.05 9.17
N ASP A 20 -0.99 4.20 9.22
CA ASP A 20 0.44 4.30 9.48
C ASP A 20 0.82 4.29 10.96
N GLU A 21 -0.14 4.17 11.89
CA GLU A 21 0.14 4.07 13.32
C GLU A 21 0.99 2.82 13.64
N GLY A 22 2.22 3.04 14.10
CA GLY A 22 3.16 1.95 14.38
C GLY A 22 3.87 1.39 13.12
N TYR A 23 3.65 2.00 11.95
CA TYR A 23 4.28 1.61 10.69
C TYR A 23 5.15 2.74 10.13
N ILE A 24 6.26 2.37 9.52
CA ILE A 24 7.08 3.29 8.74
C ILE A 24 6.51 3.35 7.32
N LEU A 25 5.84 4.45 7.00
CA LEU A 25 5.28 4.71 5.67
C LEU A 25 6.36 5.17 4.68
N GLN A 26 6.46 4.48 3.54
CA GLN A 26 7.42 4.74 2.47
C GLN A 26 6.75 4.77 1.10
N ALA A 27 7.41 5.43 0.14
CA ALA A 27 6.94 5.50 -1.24
C ALA A 27 8.01 4.94 -2.20
N ARG A 28 7.54 4.35 -3.30
CA ARG A 28 8.29 3.74 -4.42
C ARG A 28 9.03 2.46 -4.06
N PHE A 29 9.85 2.48 -3.03
CA PHE A 29 10.71 1.36 -2.66
C PHE A 29 10.67 1.14 -1.17
N TRP A 30 10.67 -0.14 -0.78
CA TRP A 30 10.97 -0.51 0.59
C TRP A 30 12.47 -0.32 0.81
N ASN A 31 12.80 0.55 1.77
CA ASN A 31 14.15 0.77 2.24
C ASN A 31 14.23 0.40 3.72
N GLU A 32 14.85 -0.74 3.98
CA GLU A 32 15.08 -1.25 5.34
C GLU A 32 16.03 -0.31 6.09
N ARG A 33 15.58 0.17 7.27
CA ARG A 33 16.43 1.00 8.13
C ARG A 33 17.45 0.15 8.89
N SER A 34 18.50 0.78 9.40
CA SER A 34 19.41 0.11 10.34
C SER A 34 18.70 -0.19 11.67
N ASN A 35 19.00 -1.33 12.29
CA ASN A 35 18.44 -1.78 13.58
C ASN A 35 16.89 -1.86 13.62
N SER A 36 16.26 -2.13 12.49
CA SER A 36 14.81 -2.10 12.27
C SER A 36 14.10 -3.43 12.54
N ASN A 37 14.66 -4.32 13.36
CA ASN A 37 14.11 -5.66 13.56
C ASN A 37 12.63 -5.63 14.01
N ASN A 38 12.26 -4.61 14.80
CA ASN A 38 10.91 -4.42 15.32
C ASN A 38 10.05 -3.50 14.44
N ASP A 39 10.62 -2.88 13.40
CA ASP A 39 9.90 -1.93 12.57
C ASP A 39 8.96 -2.68 11.63
N ARG A 40 7.71 -2.22 11.55
CA ARG A 40 6.76 -2.57 10.49
C ARG A 40 6.77 -1.49 9.42
N TYR A 41 6.41 -1.83 8.19
CA TYR A 41 6.41 -0.88 7.07
C TYR A 41 5.11 -0.92 6.28
N ILE A 42 4.72 0.24 5.77
CA ILE A 42 3.75 0.35 4.68
C ILE A 42 4.47 0.98 3.51
N VAL A 43 4.40 0.34 2.34
CA VAL A 43 5.11 0.83 1.15
C VAL A 43 4.15 0.99 -0.01
N ILE A 44 3.97 2.22 -0.46
CA ILE A 44 3.21 2.55 -1.67
C ILE A 44 4.14 2.33 -2.87
N GLN A 45 3.80 1.44 -3.78
CA GLN A 45 4.57 1.20 -5.00
C GLN A 45 3.68 1.27 -6.22
N GLN A 46 4.24 1.75 -7.33
CA GLN A 46 3.60 1.52 -8.61
C GLN A 46 3.67 0.03 -8.94
N ASN A 47 2.56 -0.54 -9.42
CA ASN A 47 2.55 -1.90 -9.93
C ASN A 47 3.00 -1.87 -11.39
N GLY A 48 4.19 -2.38 -11.69
CA GLY A 48 4.72 -2.43 -13.05
C GLY A 48 4.01 -3.51 -13.88
N GLY A 49 3.40 -3.13 -15.01
CA GLY A 49 2.82 -4.10 -15.95
C GLY A 49 1.43 -3.76 -16.51
N ALA A 50 1.12 -2.50 -16.80
CA ALA A 50 -0.04 -2.21 -17.64
C ALA A 50 0.32 -2.51 -19.10
N ALA A 51 -0.41 -3.43 -19.75
CA ALA A 51 -0.38 -3.55 -21.20
C ALA A 51 -0.72 -2.18 -21.81
N GLY A 52 0.01 -1.78 -22.86
CA GLY A 52 0.06 -0.41 -23.37
C GLY A 52 -1.29 0.24 -23.73
N GLU A 53 -2.37 -0.54 -23.85
CA GLU A 53 -3.72 -0.05 -24.14
C GLU A 53 -4.54 0.33 -22.89
N GLU A 54 -4.27 -0.23 -21.70
CA GLU A 54 -4.96 0.14 -20.44
C GLU A 54 -4.30 1.31 -19.69
N ALA A 55 -3.10 1.71 -20.10
CA ALA A 55 -2.27 2.70 -19.40
C ALA A 55 -2.69 4.16 -19.62
N ILE A 56 -3.82 4.43 -20.28
CA ILE A 56 -4.18 5.78 -20.76
C ILE A 56 -5.04 6.55 -19.74
N THR A 57 -5.75 5.89 -18.81
CA THR A 57 -6.66 6.58 -17.86
C THR A 57 -6.59 6.15 -16.40
N ARG A 58 -6.03 4.98 -16.06
CA ARG A 58 -5.97 4.48 -14.68
C ARG A 58 -4.53 4.19 -14.27
N ASP A 59 -4.15 4.65 -13.09
CA ASP A 59 -2.86 4.28 -12.50
C ASP A 59 -3.01 3.01 -11.66
N TYR A 60 -2.08 2.07 -11.86
CA TYR A 60 -2.01 0.83 -11.10
C TYR A 60 -0.94 0.92 -10.01
N PHE A 61 -1.36 0.69 -8.78
CA PHE A 61 -0.52 0.75 -7.58
C PHE A 61 -0.68 -0.51 -6.75
N ARG A 62 0.22 -0.67 -5.79
CA ARG A 62 0.12 -1.63 -4.72
C ARG A 62 0.60 -1.04 -3.42
N ILE A 63 -0.03 -1.44 -2.32
CA ILE A 63 0.46 -1.20 -0.97
C ILE A 63 1.03 -2.52 -0.46
N LEU A 64 2.27 -2.46 0.03
CA LEU A 64 2.89 -3.57 0.76
C LEU A 64 2.75 -3.28 2.25
N VAL A 65 2.12 -4.19 3.00
CA VAL A 65 2.10 -4.17 4.46
C VAL A 65 3.11 -5.20 4.95
N ILE A 66 4.13 -4.75 5.66
CA ILE A 66 5.33 -5.54 5.99
C ILE A 66 5.46 -5.65 7.51
N SER A 67 5.52 -6.89 8.01
CA SER A 67 5.68 -7.17 9.45
C SER A 67 7.08 -6.84 9.95
N ALA A 68 7.24 -6.83 11.29
CA ALA A 68 8.55 -6.91 11.92
C ALA A 68 9.26 -8.23 11.56
N ARG A 69 10.56 -8.34 11.83
CA ARG A 69 11.27 -9.63 11.67
C ARG A 69 10.82 -10.61 12.74
N ASN A 70 10.43 -11.80 12.33
CA ASN A 70 9.91 -12.85 13.21
C ASN A 70 8.75 -12.36 14.10
N ASP A 71 7.92 -11.47 13.55
CA ASP A 71 6.76 -10.90 14.23
C ASP A 71 5.81 -12.02 14.67
N THR A 72 5.42 -12.01 15.94
CA THR A 72 4.53 -13.03 16.51
C THR A 72 3.06 -12.75 16.21
N ASN A 73 2.74 -11.50 15.84
CA ASN A 73 1.37 -11.03 15.65
C ASN A 73 1.07 -10.84 14.16
N ILE A 74 1.36 -11.85 13.34
CA ILE A 74 1.15 -11.78 11.88
C ILE A 74 -0.31 -11.51 11.52
N SER A 75 -1.27 -12.04 12.28
CA SER A 75 -2.69 -11.80 12.06
C SER A 75 -3.03 -10.30 12.10
N GLU A 76 -2.42 -9.52 12.98
CA GLU A 76 -2.65 -8.06 13.04
C GLU A 76 -2.16 -7.35 11.76
N VAL A 77 -1.05 -7.82 11.19
CA VAL A 77 -0.47 -7.28 9.96
C VAL A 77 -1.35 -7.65 8.75
N GLU A 78 -1.91 -8.85 8.74
CA GLU A 78 -2.86 -9.33 7.73
C GLU A 78 -4.19 -8.56 7.83
N ASP A 79 -4.74 -8.43 9.04
CA ASP A 79 -5.97 -7.69 9.32
C ASP A 79 -5.86 -6.23 8.86
N LEU A 80 -4.70 -5.58 9.03
CA LEU A 80 -4.46 -4.24 8.50
C LEU A 80 -4.49 -4.20 6.98
N ALA A 81 -3.88 -5.19 6.31
CA ALA A 81 -3.92 -5.28 4.85
C ALA A 81 -5.37 -5.46 4.33
N ASP A 82 -6.16 -6.28 5.02
CA ASP A 82 -7.58 -6.44 4.72
C ASP A 82 -8.39 -5.16 5.02
N ALA A 83 -8.13 -4.47 6.13
CA ALA A 83 -8.79 -3.20 6.46
C ALA A 83 -8.53 -2.13 5.38
N ILE A 84 -7.26 -1.96 4.98
CA ILE A 84 -6.88 -1.08 3.86
C ILE A 84 -7.69 -1.45 2.61
N ARG A 85 -7.74 -2.73 2.26
CA ARG A 85 -8.47 -3.22 1.08
C ARG A 85 -9.97 -2.93 1.17
N GLN A 86 -10.58 -3.07 2.35
CA GLN A 86 -12.01 -2.78 2.54
C GLN A 86 -12.30 -1.29 2.41
N SER A 87 -11.50 -0.41 3.02
CA SER A 87 -11.71 1.03 2.91
C SER A 87 -11.47 1.57 1.50
N MET A 88 -10.69 0.89 0.65
CA MET A 88 -10.67 1.19 -0.80
C MET A 88 -12.03 1.01 -1.48
N LEU A 89 -12.93 0.19 -0.95
CA LEU A 89 -14.26 -0.05 -1.50
C LEU A 89 -15.31 0.91 -0.93
N THR A 90 -15.18 1.31 0.34
CA THR A 90 -16.20 2.05 1.08
C THR A 90 -15.84 3.52 1.34
N GLU A 91 -14.56 3.83 1.50
CA GLU A 91 -14.05 5.09 2.09
C GLU A 91 -12.89 5.70 1.27
N TYR A 92 -12.80 5.37 -0.02
CA TYR A 92 -11.69 5.85 -0.85
C TYR A 92 -11.78 7.32 -1.27
N LYS A 93 -12.98 7.93 -1.17
CA LYS A 93 -13.22 9.25 -1.75
C LYS A 93 -12.52 10.32 -0.92
N THR A 94 -11.63 11.05 -1.58
CA THR A 94 -11.10 12.32 -1.08
C THR A 94 -11.40 13.42 -2.10
N ASP A 95 -10.98 14.66 -1.82
CA ASP A 95 -11.13 15.76 -2.77
C ASP A 95 -10.45 15.49 -4.12
N LYS A 96 -9.44 14.61 -4.13
CA LYS A 96 -8.64 14.29 -5.31
C LYS A 96 -8.76 12.84 -5.75
N ILE A 97 -8.92 11.88 -4.84
CA ILE A 97 -9.11 10.47 -5.20
C ILE A 97 -10.58 10.25 -5.57
N THR A 98 -10.83 10.14 -6.87
CA THR A 98 -12.19 9.97 -7.43
C THR A 98 -12.54 8.52 -7.75
N HIS A 99 -11.52 7.65 -7.79
CA HIS A 99 -11.68 6.22 -7.91
C HIS A 99 -10.54 5.52 -7.19
N MET A 100 -10.85 4.50 -6.40
CA MET A 100 -9.88 3.51 -5.93
C MET A 100 -10.60 2.16 -5.89
N LYS A 101 -9.96 1.09 -6.38
CA LYS A 101 -10.55 -0.24 -6.33
C LYS A 101 -9.46 -1.31 -6.22
N PRO A 102 -9.55 -2.22 -5.25
CA PRO A 102 -8.61 -3.33 -5.13
C PRO A 102 -8.73 -4.29 -6.32
N VAL A 103 -7.63 -4.93 -6.66
CA VAL A 103 -7.48 -5.86 -7.78
C VAL A 103 -6.91 -7.17 -7.26
N GLY A 104 -7.60 -8.28 -7.52
CA GLY A 104 -7.15 -9.61 -7.10
C GLY A 104 -7.31 -9.87 -5.60
N ALA A 105 -6.61 -10.89 -5.12
CA ALA A 105 -6.49 -11.25 -3.70
C ALA A 105 -5.32 -10.51 -3.03
N ILE A 106 -5.15 -10.69 -1.72
CA ILE A 106 -3.96 -10.24 -0.98
C ILE A 106 -2.97 -11.41 -0.90
N PRO A 107 -1.98 -11.52 -1.79
CA PRO A 107 -0.95 -12.53 -1.64
C PRO A 107 -0.07 -12.21 -0.43
N ALA A 108 0.34 -13.27 0.27
CA ALA A 108 1.32 -13.23 1.34
C ALA A 108 2.64 -13.86 0.87
N MET A 109 3.76 -13.25 1.24
CA MET A 109 5.08 -13.83 1.06
C MET A 109 5.91 -13.66 2.31
N GLN A 110 6.71 -14.68 2.65
CA GLN A 110 7.70 -14.59 3.72
C GLN A 110 9.09 -14.33 3.13
N THR A 111 9.81 -13.37 3.68
CA THR A 111 11.19 -13.09 3.31
C THR A 111 12.16 -14.01 4.05
N ARG A 112 13.41 -14.11 3.58
CA ARG A 112 14.42 -14.98 4.20
C ARG A 112 14.79 -14.53 5.61
N GLU A 113 14.72 -13.23 5.86
CA GLU A 113 14.96 -12.60 7.15
C GLU A 113 13.74 -12.65 8.10
N GLY A 114 12.69 -13.38 7.72
CA GLY A 114 11.57 -13.69 8.60
C GLY A 114 10.49 -12.63 8.68
N ARG A 115 10.40 -11.71 7.70
CA ARG A 115 9.26 -10.78 7.59
C ARG A 115 8.16 -11.38 6.72
N PHE A 116 6.93 -11.02 7.00
CA PHE A 116 5.79 -11.26 6.13
C PHE A 116 5.44 -9.99 5.36
N ILE A 117 5.10 -10.14 4.08
CA ILE A 117 4.65 -9.06 3.22
C ILE A 117 3.28 -9.45 2.67
N PHE A 118 2.29 -8.61 2.93
CA PHE A 118 0.95 -8.68 2.36
C PHE A 118 0.81 -7.61 1.29
N THR A 119 0.36 -7.97 0.09
CA THR A 119 0.27 -7.03 -1.04
C THR A 119 -1.18 -6.71 -1.38
N VAL A 120 -1.57 -5.44 -1.26
CA VAL A 120 -2.87 -4.95 -1.72
C VAL A 120 -2.68 -4.23 -3.05
N ALA A 121 -2.99 -4.89 -4.16
CA ALA A 121 -2.96 -4.26 -5.49
C ALA A 121 -4.27 -3.51 -5.76
N PHE A 122 -4.21 -2.37 -6.43
CA PHE A 122 -5.38 -1.56 -6.73
C PHE A 122 -5.18 -0.66 -7.96
N GLN A 123 -6.30 -0.25 -8.53
CA GLN A 123 -6.35 0.82 -9.53
C GLN A 123 -6.87 2.10 -8.88
N THR A 124 -6.36 3.25 -9.32
CA THR A 124 -6.81 4.56 -8.81
C THR A 124 -6.93 5.59 -9.93
N ILE A 125 -7.82 6.56 -9.74
CA ILE A 125 -7.93 7.78 -10.55
C ILE A 125 -7.90 8.97 -9.60
N ILE A 126 -6.92 9.84 -9.82
CA ILE A 126 -6.75 11.07 -9.06
C ILE A 126 -7.05 12.26 -9.97
N SER A 127 -8.02 13.08 -9.56
CA SER A 127 -8.44 14.29 -10.28
C SER A 127 -7.33 15.33 -10.30
N ARG A 128 -7.29 16.09 -11.39
CA ARG A 128 -6.44 17.27 -11.56
C ARG A 128 -7.03 18.48 -10.87
#